data_AF-A0A438HIG3-F1
#
_entry.id   AF-A0A438HIG3-F1
#
_cell.length_a   1.000
_cell.length_b   1.000
_cell.length_c   1.000
_cell.angle_alpha   90.00
_cell.angle_beta   90.00
_cell.angle_gamma   90.00
#
_symmetry.space_group_name_H-M   'P 1'
#
loop_
_entity.id
_entity.type
_entity.pdbx_description
1 polymer ?
#
loop_
_entity_poly.entity_id
_entity_poly.type
_entity_poly.pdbx_seq_one_letter_code
_entity_poly.pdbx_strand_id
1 'polypeptide(L)'
;MSFTGARGNASQVFARTVICRDLDVATRVARTDGLDCITLEGDQVSKKGGMTGGFYDYRRSKLKFMNIIRQNTKSINMKEDELEKVRFKLQDIL
;
A
#
# COMPACT_ATOMS: atom_id res chain seq x y z
N MET A 1 0.29 -0.51 18.19
CA MET A 1 0.58 0.72 17.40
C MET A 1 1.78 0.40 16.54
N SER A 2 1.60 0.33 15.23
CA SER A 2 2.72 0.08 14.31
C SER A 2 3.13 1.43 13.73
N PHE A 3 4.32 1.92 14.09
CA PHE A 3 4.95 3.04 13.40
C PHE A 3 5.48 2.53 12.07
N THR A 4 4.93 3.01 10.95
CA THR A 4 5.45 2.75 9.61
C THR A 4 6.76 3.50 9.42
N GLY A 5 7.87 2.89 9.84
CA GLY A 5 9.23 3.35 9.58
C GLY A 5 9.59 3.23 8.10
N ALA A 6 9.04 4.11 7.26
CA ALA A 6 9.47 4.30 5.88
C ALA A 6 10.60 5.37 5.82
N ARG A 7 11.57 5.22 4.93
CA ARG A 7 12.59 6.24 4.62
C ARG A 7 12.28 6.89 3.26
N GLY A 8 12.54 8.20 3.11
CA GLY A 8 12.29 8.96 1.88
C GLY A 8 10.82 9.38 1.71
N ASN A 9 10.38 9.67 0.48
CA ASN A 9 9.07 10.30 0.21
C ASN A 9 7.85 9.54 0.76
N ALA A 10 7.94 8.22 0.95
CA ALA A 10 6.88 7.44 1.58
C ALA A 10 6.63 7.83 3.04
N SER A 11 7.66 8.26 3.77
CA SER A 11 7.51 8.74 5.15
C SER A 11 6.71 10.05 5.17
N GLN A 12 6.94 10.97 4.24
CA GLN A 12 6.18 12.22 4.19
C GLN A 12 4.67 11.98 4.01
N VAL A 13 4.29 10.94 3.27
CA VAL A 13 2.88 10.61 3.01
C VAL A 13 2.23 9.84 4.16
N PHE A 14 2.97 8.95 4.85
CA PHE A 14 2.39 8.03 5.85
C PHE A 14 2.85 8.22 7.30
N ALA A 15 3.85 9.06 7.58
CA ALA A 15 4.46 9.16 8.92
C ALA A 15 3.56 9.80 9.98
N ARG A 16 2.43 10.40 9.58
CA ARG A 16 1.51 11.09 10.50
C ARG A 16 0.22 10.33 10.77
N THR A 17 0.10 9.10 10.26
CA THR A 17 -1.10 8.27 10.38
C THR A 17 -0.79 6.93 11.05
N VAL A 18 -1.57 6.56 12.05
CA VAL A 18 -1.44 5.30 12.80
C VAL A 18 -2.58 4.35 12.45
N ILE A 19 -2.25 3.08 12.21
CA ILE A 19 -3.26 2.04 12.04
C ILE A 19 -3.72 1.55 13.43
N CYS A 20 -5.02 1.61 13.66
CA CYS A 20 -5.68 1.20 14.89
C CYS A 20 -6.55 -0.04 14.67
N ARG A 21 -6.79 -0.81 15.74
CA ARG A 21 -7.60 -2.03 15.67
C ARG A 21 -9.07 -1.72 15.43
N ASP A 22 -9.56 -0.66 16.05
CA ASP A 22 -10.96 -0.26 16.06
C ASP A 22 -11.07 1.27 16.24
N LEU A 23 -12.29 1.78 16.10
CA LEU A 23 -12.58 3.21 16.12
C LEU A 23 -12.40 3.84 17.51
N ASP A 24 -12.60 3.08 18.58
CA ASP A 24 -12.46 3.55 19.96
C ASP A 24 -10.97 3.78 20.29
N VAL A 25 -10.12 2.83 19.91
CA VAL A 25 -8.66 2.98 19.99
C VAL A 25 -8.21 4.13 19.11
N ALA A 26 -8.69 4.22 17.86
CA ALA A 26 -8.34 5.31 16.94
C ALA A 26 -8.69 6.69 17.53
N THR A 27 -9.88 6.83 18.11
CA THR A 27 -10.35 8.10 18.69
C THR A 27 -9.54 8.50 19.91
N ARG A 28 -9.20 7.55 20.78
CA ARG A 28 -8.35 7.80 21.94
C ARG A 28 -6.97 8.29 21.48
N VAL A 29 -6.32 7.53 20.61
CA VAL A 29 -4.96 7.80 20.11
C VAL A 29 -4.89 9.13 19.36
N ALA A 30 -5.88 9.42 18.53
CA ALA A 30 -5.93 10.69 17.80
C ALA A 30 -5.96 11.92 18.73
N ARG A 31 -6.67 11.81 19.86
CA ARG A 31 -6.77 12.88 20.85
C ARG A 31 -5.57 12.95 21.79
N THR A 32 -5.07 11.81 22.26
CA THR A 32 -3.97 11.77 23.25
C THR A 32 -2.62 12.04 22.62
N ASP A 33 -2.36 11.46 21.45
CA ASP A 33 -1.04 11.48 20.81
C ASP A 33 -0.97 12.48 19.64
N GLY A 34 -2.10 13.07 19.25
CA GLY A 34 -2.16 14.09 18.20
C GLY A 34 -1.84 13.57 16.79
N LEU A 35 -2.12 12.29 16.54
CA LEU A 35 -1.87 11.59 15.28
C LEU A 35 -3.18 11.34 14.52
N ASP A 36 -3.13 11.34 13.19
CA ASP A 36 -4.28 10.86 12.42
C ASP A 36 -4.34 9.32 12.55
N CYS A 37 -5.53 8.74 12.57
CA CYS A 37 -5.72 7.31 12.78
C CYS A 37 -6.59 6.71 11.68
N ILE A 38 -6.35 5.45 11.35
CA ILE A 38 -7.17 4.68 10.41
C ILE A 38 -7.36 3.24 10.91
N THR A 39 -8.55 2.68 10.76
CA THR A 39 -8.84 1.27 11.09
C THR A 39 -8.55 0.37 9.88
N LEU A 40 -8.48 -0.95 10.09
CA LEU A 40 -8.35 -1.91 8.97
C LEU A 40 -9.57 -1.90 8.03
N GLU A 41 -10.74 -1.51 8.56
CA GLU A 41 -11.99 -1.38 7.80
C GLU A 41 -12.05 -0.07 6.99
N GLY A 42 -11.11 0.85 7.22
CA GLY A 42 -10.98 2.09 6.47
C GLY A 42 -11.60 3.33 7.14
N ASP A 43 -12.13 3.20 8.36
CA ASP A 43 -12.58 4.35 9.15
C ASP A 43 -11.38 5.19 9.57
N GLN A 44 -11.49 6.50 9.42
CA GLN A 44 -10.44 7.47 9.72
C GLN A 44 -10.87 8.39 10.84
N VAL A 45 -9.94 8.70 11.74
CA VAL A 45 -10.10 9.71 12.78
C VAL A 45 -8.95 10.69 12.68
N SER A 46 -9.25 11.95 12.40
CA SER A 46 -8.25 13.00 12.41
C SER A 46 -7.86 13.36 13.84
N LYS A 47 -6.61 13.79 14.04
CA LYS A 47 -6.13 14.40 15.29
C LYS A 47 -6.97 15.59 15.78
N LYS A 48 -7.75 16.24 14.89
CA LYS A 48 -8.68 17.32 15.22
C LYS A 48 -10.06 16.82 15.68
N GLY A 49 -10.27 15.51 15.75
CA GLY A 49 -11.53 14.88 16.16
C GLY A 49 -12.55 14.66 15.05
N GLY A 50 -12.24 15.01 13.80
CA GLY A 50 -13.09 14.68 12.64
C GLY A 50 -13.03 13.20 12.32
N MET A 51 -14.17 12.58 11.97
CA MET A 51 -14.28 11.15 11.69
C MET A 51 -14.87 10.95 10.29
N THR A 52 -14.27 10.04 9.52
CA THR A 52 -14.72 9.67 8.17
C THR A 52 -14.85 8.15 8.11
N GLY A 53 -15.98 7.64 7.65
CA GLY A 53 -16.22 6.20 7.53
C GLY A 53 -17.28 5.90 6.48
N GLY A 54 -17.64 4.62 6.37
CA GLY A 54 -18.69 4.14 5.45
C GLY A 54 -18.31 2.86 4.72
N PHE A 55 -19.16 2.45 3.78
CA PHE A 55 -18.92 1.23 3.01
C PHE A 55 -17.79 1.43 1.98
N TYR A 56 -16.74 0.63 2.11
CA TYR A 56 -15.64 0.58 1.16
C TYR A 56 -15.69 -0.70 0.31
N ASP A 57 -15.95 -0.57 -0.99
CA ASP A 57 -15.89 -1.71 -1.92
C ASP A 57 -14.43 -2.08 -2.24
N TYR A 58 -13.92 -3.11 -1.56
CA TYR A 58 -12.56 -3.63 -1.73
C TYR A 58 -12.23 -4.04 -3.17
N ARG A 59 -13.23 -4.34 -4.00
CA ARG A 59 -13.03 -4.71 -5.41
C ARG A 59 -12.55 -3.53 -6.25
N ARG A 60 -12.77 -2.29 -5.78
CA ARG A 60 -12.34 -1.06 -6.46
C ARG A 60 -11.02 -0.49 -5.90
N SER A 61 -10.27 -1.28 -5.13
CA SER A 61 -8.99 -0.85 -4.56
C SER A 61 -7.95 -0.56 -5.65
N LYS A 62 -7.59 0.73 -5.79
CA LYS A 62 -6.54 1.19 -6.71
C LYS A 62 -5.20 0.52 -6.43
N LEU A 63 -4.85 0.32 -5.15
CA LEU A 63 -3.61 -0.35 -4.75
C LEU A 63 -3.60 -1.82 -5.18
N LYS A 64 -4.75 -2.51 -5.09
CA LYS A 64 -4.88 -3.89 -5.58
C LYS A 64 -4.63 -3.96 -7.09
N PHE A 65 -5.25 -3.07 -7.85
CA PHE A 65 -5.02 -2.99 -9.31
C PHE A 65 -3.56 -2.65 -9.64
N MET A 66 -2.96 -1.69 -8.94
CA MET A 66 -1.56 -1.33 -9.14
C MET A 66 -0.62 -2.50 -8.82
N ASN A 67 -0.92 -3.30 -7.80
CA ASN A 67 -0.15 -4.50 -7.51
C ASN A 67 -0.26 -5.52 -8.64
N ILE A 68 -1.47 -5.77 -9.17
CA ILE A 68 -1.66 -6.67 -10.32
C ILE A 68 -0.86 -6.19 -11.53
N ILE A 69 -0.96 -4.91 -11.87
CA ILE A 69 -0.18 -4.31 -12.96
C ILE A 69 1.31 -4.54 -12.73
N ARG A 70 1.81 -4.22 -11.55
CA ARG A 70 3.23 -4.41 -11.19
C ARG A 70 3.69 -5.86 -11.33
N GLN A 71 2.89 -6.83 -10.86
CA GLN A 71 3.24 -8.26 -10.98
C GLN A 71 3.23 -8.72 -12.42
N ASN A 72 2.26 -8.27 -13.21
CA ASN A 72 2.17 -8.61 -14.63
C ASN A 72 3.33 -8.02 -15.43
N THR A 73 3.67 -6.74 -15.21
CA THR A 73 4.87 -6.12 -15.81
C THR A 73 6.13 -6.89 -15.45
N LYS A 74 6.29 -7.28 -14.18
CA LYS A 74 7.44 -8.10 -13.76
C LYS A 74 7.49 -9.43 -14.50
N SER A 75 6.34 -10.07 -14.67
CA SER A 75 6.23 -11.36 -15.38
C SER A 75 6.52 -11.23 -16.87
N ILE A 76 6.12 -10.12 -17.50
CA ILE A 76 6.43 -9.81 -18.90
C ILE A 76 7.94 -9.66 -19.06
N ASN A 77 8.58 -8.82 -18.25
CA ASN A 77 10.03 -8.59 -18.35
C ASN A 77 10.83 -9.89 -18.17
N MET A 78 10.44 -10.75 -17.21
CA MET A 78 11.10 -12.05 -17.02
C MET A 78 11.00 -12.94 -18.27
N LYS A 79 9.83 -12.96 -18.91
CA LYS A 79 9.63 -13.75 -20.13
C LYS A 79 10.36 -13.17 -21.33
N GLU A 80 10.49 -11.85 -21.41
CA GLU A 80 11.30 -11.19 -22.43
C GLU A 80 12.78 -11.54 -22.27
N ASP A 81 13.32 -11.50 -21.04
CA ASP A 81 14.69 -11.92 -20.75
C ASP A 81 14.94 -13.40 -21.09
N GLU A 82 13.96 -14.27 -20.79
CA GLU A 82 14.02 -15.69 -21.14
C GLU A 82 14.01 -15.89 -22.66
N LEU A 83 13.14 -15.18 -23.37
CA LEU A 83 13.04 -15.22 -24.83
C LEU A 83 14.34 -14.78 -25.49
N GLU A 84 14.97 -13.72 -24.97
CA GLU A 84 16.26 -13.23 -25.46
C GLU A 84 17.37 -14.28 -25.27
N LYS A 85 17.45 -14.92 -24.10
CA LYS A 85 18.41 -16.01 -23.85
C LYS A 85 18.22 -17.19 -24.81
N VAL A 86 16.97 -17.56 -25.10
CA VAL A 86 16.67 -18.64 -26.06
C VAL A 86 17.10 -18.24 -27.47
N ARG A 87 16.88 -16.98 -27.86
CA ARG A 87 17.32 -16.45 -29.16
C ARG A 87 18.82 -16.52 -29.34
N PHE A 88 19.60 -16.09 -28.34
CA PHE A 88 21.07 -16.18 -28.39
C PHE A 88 21.54 -17.63 -28.56
N LYS A 89 20.99 -18.57 -27.78
CA LYS A 89 21.34 -19.99 -27.89
C LYS A 89 21.03 -20.59 -29.26
N LEU A 90 19.97 -20.13 -29.93
CA LEU A 90 19.65 -20.59 -31.29
C LEU A 90 20.60 -20.01 -32.33
N GLN A 91 21.06 -18.77 -32.15
CA GLN A 91 22.07 -18.17 -33.03
C GLN A 91 23.42 -18.88 -32.91
N ASP A 92 23.80 -19.36 -31.72
CA ASP A 92 25.06 -20.10 -31.54
C ASP A 92 25.05 -21.51 -32.18
N ILE A 93 23.88 -22.05 -32.54
CA ILE A 93 23.72 -23.37 -33.15
C ILE A 93 23.71 -23.31 -34.70
N LEU A 94 23.37 -22.15 -35.27
CA LEU A 94 23.33 -21.90 -36.71
C LEU A 94 24.62 -21.27 -37.22
#